data_AF-A0AA49JBI3-F1
#
_entry.id   AF-A0AA49JBI3-F1
#
_cell.length_a   1.000
_cell.length_b   1.000
_cell.length_c   1.000
_cell.angle_alpha   90.00
_cell.angle_beta   90.00
_cell.angle_gamma   90.00
#
_symmetry.space_group_name_H-M   'P 1'
#
loop_
_entity.id
_entity.type
_entity.pdbx_description
1 polymer ?
#
loop_
_entity_poly.entity_id
_entity_poly.type
_entity_poly.pdbx_seq_one_letter_code
_entity_poly.pdbx_strand_id
1 'polypeptide(L)' 'MSQFAALANFPTLDKIYKSEELWPFFSSRIPSLALKNIQDKIKKKGVNENDYLELLSFFGKRTITNPFELNNISH' A
#
# COMPACT_ATOMS: atom_id res chain seq x y z
N MET A 1 -24.10 12.81 8.92
CA MET A 1 -23.39 12.75 7.63
C MET A 1 -21.98 12.25 7.93
N SER A 2 -21.49 11.23 7.22
CA SER A 2 -20.15 10.67 7.49
C SER A 2 -19.08 11.71 7.16
N GLN A 3 -18.16 11.95 8.10
CA GLN A 3 -17.05 12.91 8.00
C GLN A 3 -15.93 12.45 7.04
N PHE A 4 -16.05 11.24 6.47
CA PHE A 4 -15.01 10.62 5.65
C PHE A 4 -15.44 10.54 4.19
N ALA A 5 -14.60 11.09 3.30
CA ALA A 5 -14.77 10.91 1.87
C ALA A 5 -14.40 9.47 1.49
N ALA A 6 -15.28 8.80 0.74
CA ALA A 6 -14.98 7.49 0.19
C ALA A 6 -13.84 7.59 -0.83
N LEU A 7 -12.99 6.56 -0.90
CA LEU A 7 -12.01 6.46 -1.96
C LEU A 7 -12.73 6.13 -3.27
N ALA A 8 -12.31 6.71 -4.40
CA ALA A 8 -12.98 6.50 -5.69
C ALA A 8 -13.12 5.01 -6.06
N ASN A 9 -12.11 4.19 -5.71
CA ASN A 9 -12.13 2.74 -5.95
C ASN A 9 -12.88 1.94 -4.87
N PHE A 10 -13.29 2.59 -3.78
CA PHE A 10 -13.97 1.99 -2.63
C PHE A 10 -15.12 2.90 -2.16
N PRO A 11 -16.19 3.06 -2.98
CA PRO A 11 -17.22 4.08 -2.76
C PRO A 11 -18.16 3.77 -1.58
N THR A 12 -18.21 2.53 -1.09
CA THR A 12 -19.15 2.09 -0.06
C THR A 12 -18.42 1.99 1.28
N LEU A 13 -18.63 2.96 2.17
CA LEU A 13 -17.93 3.05 3.45
C LEU A 13 -18.20 1.85 4.37
N ASP A 14 -19.42 1.32 4.38
CA ASP A 14 -19.84 0.23 5.27
C ASP A 14 -19.60 -1.17 4.68
N LYS A 15 -18.77 -1.27 3.63
CA LYS A 15 -18.47 -2.52 2.93
C LYS A 15 -17.06 -3.02 3.29
N ILE A 16 -16.97 -4.30 3.65
CA ILE A 16 -15.67 -5.00 3.73
C ILE A 16 -15.29 -5.44 2.32
N TYR A 17 -14.19 -4.89 1.81
CA TYR A 17 -13.59 -5.31 0.55
C TYR A 17 -12.59 -6.44 0.83
N LYS A 18 -12.71 -7.56 0.09
CA LYS A 18 -11.78 -8.70 0.16
C LYS A 18 -11.28 -9.00 -1.25
N SER A 19 -10.01 -9.37 -1.34
CA SER A 19 -9.35 -9.76 -2.59
C SER A 19 -8.19 -10.68 -2.25
N GLU A 20 -7.92 -11.66 -3.10
CA GLU A 20 -6.72 -12.50 -3.02
C GLU A 20 -5.48 -11.75 -3.54
N GLU A 21 -5.70 -10.74 -4.37
CA GLU A 21 -4.66 -9.88 -4.93
C GLU A 21 -4.72 -8.46 -4.37
N LEU A 22 -3.58 -7.78 -4.36
CA LEU A 22 -3.51 -6.40 -3.90
C LEU A 22 -4.15 -5.44 -4.92
N TRP A 23 -5.13 -4.65 -4.49
CA TRP A 23 -5.79 -3.70 -5.40
C TRP A 23 -4.80 -2.69 -6.01
N PRO A 24 -5.03 -2.26 -7.28
CA PRO A 24 -4.20 -1.26 -7.96
C PRO A 24 -3.96 0.02 -7.15
N PHE A 25 -4.95 0.45 -6.37
CA PHE A 25 -4.82 1.60 -5.47
C PHE A 25 -3.66 1.45 -4.47
N PHE A 26 -3.48 0.27 -3.89
CA PHE A 26 -2.40 0.00 -2.93
C PHE A 26 -1.10 -0.37 -3.64
N SER A 27 -1.15 -1.20 -4.69
CA SER A 27 0.05 -1.61 -5.42
C SER A 27 0.76 -0.45 -6.12
N SER A 28 0.02 0.60 -6.52
CA SER A 28 0.61 1.84 -7.06
C SER A 28 1.56 2.56 -6.09
N ARG A 29 1.51 2.22 -4.80
CA ARG A 29 2.40 2.76 -3.77
C ARG A 29 3.71 1.98 -3.64
N ILE A 30 3.80 0.80 -4.26
CA ILE A 30 5.03 -0.01 -4.30
C ILE A 30 5.83 0.41 -5.53
N PRO A 31 7.06 0.92 -5.37
CA PRO A 31 7.90 1.28 -6.51
C PRO A 31 8.34 0.03 -7.29
N SER A 32 8.76 0.21 -8.53
CA SER A 32 9.28 -0.90 -9.33
C SER A 32 10.49 -1.56 -8.65
N LEU A 33 10.38 -2.87 -8.41
CA LEU A 33 11.44 -3.69 -7.81
C LEU A 33 12.62 -3.91 -8.75
N ALA A 34 12.51 -3.54 -10.03
CA ALA A 34 13.63 -3.59 -10.97
C ALA A 34 14.68 -2.49 -10.71
N LEU A 35 14.32 -1.46 -9.96
CA LEU A 35 15.20 -0.33 -9.67
C LEU A 35 16.29 -0.73 -8.66
N LYS A 36 17.56 -0.53 -9.02
CA LYS A 36 18.72 -0.91 -8.20
C LYS A 36 18.68 -0.33 -6.78
N ASN A 37 18.32 0.94 -6.65
CA ASN A 37 18.19 1.62 -5.36
C ASN A 37 17.05 1.08 -4.48
N ILE A 38 15.99 0.52 -5.08
CA ILE A 38 14.89 -0.13 -4.38
C ILE A 38 15.33 -1.51 -3.88
N GLN A 39 15.96 -2.29 -4.76
CA GLN A 39 16.57 -3.57 -4.41
C GLN A 39 17.57 -3.47 -3.26
N ASP A 40 18.45 -2.46 -3.28
CA ASP A 40 19.43 -2.27 -2.21
C ASP A 40 18.75 -1.89 -0.88
N LYS A 41 17.64 -1.14 -0.91
CA LYS A 41 16.85 -0.83 0.29
C LYS A 41 16.18 -2.06 0.88
N ILE A 42 15.56 -2.89 0.05
CA ILE A 42 14.89 -4.14 0.44
C ILE A 42 15.91 -5.07 1.10
N LYS A 43 17.05 -5.30 0.46
CA LYS A 43 18.14 -6.12 1.00
C LYS A 43 18.69 -5.58 2.32
N LYS A 44 18.94 -4.27 2.40
CA LYS A 44 19.44 -3.63 3.62
C LYS A 44 18.47 -3.75 4.80
N LYS A 45 17.16 -3.82 4.54
CA LYS A 45 16.11 -3.89 5.56
C LYS A 45 15.58 -5.30 5.80
N GLY A 46 16.01 -6.28 5.00
CA GLY A 46 15.56 -7.67 5.11
C GLY A 46 14.09 -7.87 4.71
N VAL A 47 13.56 -7.01 3.84
CA VAL A 47 12.17 -7.10 3.37
C VAL A 47 12.03 -8.25 2.38
N ASN A 48 10.98 -9.07 2.50
CA ASN A 48 10.68 -10.10 1.52
C ASN A 48 10.08 -9.49 0.24
N GLU A 49 10.80 -9.60 -0.88
CA GLU A 49 10.34 -9.07 -2.17
C GLU A 49 9.16 -9.85 -2.79
N ASN A 50 8.85 -11.04 -2.27
CA ASN A 50 7.70 -11.84 -2.70
C ASN A 50 6.46 -11.62 -1.80
N ASP A 51 6.59 -10.88 -0.70
CA ASP A 51 5.46 -10.52 0.17
C ASP A 51 4.97 -9.11 -0.15
N TYR A 52 3.89 -9.03 -0.94
CA TYR A 52 3.30 -7.74 -1.32
C TYR A 52 2.77 -6.94 -0.14
N LEU A 53 2.35 -7.57 0.97
CA LEU A 53 1.89 -6.87 2.17
C LEU A 53 3.08 -6.28 2.94
N GLU A 54 4.20 -6.99 2.98
CA GLU A 54 5.44 -6.47 3.56
C GLU A 54 6.00 -5.30 2.72
N LEU A 55 6.03 -5.45 1.40
CA LEU A 55 6.42 -4.37 0.48
C LEU A 55 5.52 -3.15 0.63
N LEU A 56 4.21 -3.36 0.71
CA LEU A 56 3.25 -2.27 0.92
C LEU A 56 3.45 -1.60 2.28
N SER A 57 3.71 -2.35 3.33
CA SER A 57 4.00 -1.79 4.66
C SER A 57 5.29 -0.97 4.65
N PHE A 58 6.29 -1.41 3.89
CA PHE A 58 7.59 -0.74 3.80
C PHE A 58 7.57 0.53 2.93
N PHE A 59 6.89 0.51 1.78
CA PHE A 59 6.86 1.64 0.83
C PHE A 59 5.58 2.48 0.88
N GLY A 60 4.45 1.90 1.28
CA GLY A 60 3.12 2.44 1.04
C GLY A 60 2.61 3.46 2.04
N LYS A 61 3.35 3.71 3.13
CA LYS A 61 2.92 4.62 4.21
C LYS A 61 2.61 6.03 3.70
N ARG A 62 3.49 6.61 2.87
CA ARG A 62 3.33 7.96 2.30
C ARG A 62 3.79 7.95 0.84
N THR A 63 3.06 8.65 -0.04
CA THR A 63 3.48 8.86 -1.43
C THR A 63 3.33 10.33 -1.82
N ILE A 64 4.03 10.74 -2.88
CA ILE A 64 3.94 12.12 -3.41
C ILE A 64 2.59 12.34 -4.12
N THR A 65 2.04 11.27 -4.70
CA THR A 65 0.84 11.31 -5.56
C THR A 65 -0.48 11.12 -4.80
N ASN A 66 -0.43 10.80 -3.51
CA ASN A 66 -1.63 10.53 -2.71
C ASN A 66 -1.50 11.18 -1.32
N PRO A 67 -2.42 12.08 -0.92
CA PRO A 67 -2.35 12.78 0.35
C PRO A 67 -2.68 11.91 1.57
N PHE A 68 -3.18 10.68 1.37
CA PHE A 68 -3.58 9.78 2.45
C PHE A 68 -2.41 8.92 2.94
N GLU A 69 -2.22 8.91 4.27
CA GLU A 69 -1.31 7.99 4.93
C GLU A 69 -1.93 6.59 5.05
N LEU A 70 -1.17 5.57 4.68
CA LEU A 70 -1.54 4.17 4.93
C LEU A 70 -1.00 3.76 6.30
N ASN A 71 -1.91 3.58 7.25
CA ASN A 71 -1.59 3.04 8.57
C ASN A 71 -2.01 1.57 8.62
N ASN A 72 -1.06 0.67 8.85
CA ASN A 72 -1.37 -0.71 9.20
C ASN A 72 -1.81 -0.71 10.67
N ILE A 73 -3.12 -0.82 10.90
CA ILE A 73 -3.67 -0.96 12.24
C ILE A 73 -3.74 -2.45 12.51
N SER A 74 -2.71 -3.00 13.15
CA SER A 74 -2.74 -4.37 13.65
C SER A 74 -3.77 -4.44 14.79
N HIS A 75 -4.82 -5.24 14.61
CA HIS A 75 -5.78 -5.56 15.66
C HIS A 75 -5.27 -6.68 16.56
#